data_AF-A0A7C9E9D8-F1
#
_entry.id   AF-A0A7C9E9D8-F1
#
_cell.length_a   1.000
_cell.length_b   1.000
_cell.length_c   1.000
_cell.angle_alpha   90.00
_cell.angle_beta   90.00
_cell.angle_gamma   90.00
#
_symmetry.space_group_name_H-M   'P 1'
#
loop_
_entity.id
_entity.type
_entity.pdbx_description
1 polymer ?
#
loop_
_entity_poly.entity_id
_entity_poly.type
_entity_poly.pdbx_seq_one_letter_code
_entity_poly.pdbx_strand_id
1 'polypeptide(L)'
;KLDASQDEEKRHSATWRSELRLVDVWYASYGSNMWKPRFLCYIQGGKVEGMQKACSGSMDKNPPKDVLWKDIPHRLFFGGDRTLTWGPGGVAFLHPEVNTQEKAHMCMYRITLEQFNDVLFQENRLSCDAGSPVFGLGALEAIKSRRSISPEGIKV
;
A
#
# COMPACT_ATOMS: atom_id res chain seq x y z
N LYS A 1 -10.18 -16.02 -32.14
CA LYS A 1 -10.54 -14.62 -31.81
C LYS A 1 -10.51 -14.30 -30.29
N LEU A 2 -10.01 -15.21 -29.44
CA LEU A 2 -9.88 -15.02 -27.98
C LEU A 2 -8.46 -14.59 -27.52
N ASP A 3 -7.52 -14.46 -28.45
CA ASP A 3 -6.08 -14.28 -28.18
C ASP A 3 -5.67 -12.80 -28.13
N ALA A 4 -6.22 -11.99 -29.05
CA ALA A 4 -5.86 -10.57 -29.18
C ALA A 4 -6.22 -9.72 -27.94
N SER A 5 -7.29 -10.06 -27.21
CA SER A 5 -7.71 -9.30 -26.02
C SER A 5 -6.81 -9.59 -24.81
N GLN A 6 -6.32 -10.82 -24.65
CA GLN A 6 -5.38 -11.17 -23.58
C GLN A 6 -3.98 -10.60 -23.86
N ASP A 7 -3.59 -10.52 -25.12
CA ASP A 7 -2.35 -9.89 -25.54
C ASP A 7 -2.37 -8.37 -25.37
N GLU A 8 -3.49 -7.70 -25.68
CA GLU A 8 -3.65 -6.27 -25.41
C GLU A 8 -3.67 -5.96 -23.91
N GLU A 9 -4.38 -6.73 -23.09
CA GLU A 9 -4.37 -6.57 -21.63
C GLU A 9 -2.97 -6.79 -21.05
N LYS A 10 -2.22 -7.81 -21.50
CA LYS A 10 -0.83 -8.00 -21.08
C LYS A 10 0.08 -6.86 -21.50
N ARG A 11 -0.11 -6.33 -22.72
CA ARG A 11 0.71 -5.22 -23.24
C ARG A 11 0.43 -3.90 -22.53
N HIS A 12 -0.84 -3.63 -22.19
CA HIS A 12 -1.28 -2.50 -21.37
C HIS A 12 -0.80 -2.65 -19.91
N SER A 13 -0.88 -3.87 -19.37
CA SER A 13 -0.36 -4.26 -18.05
C SER A 13 1.16 -4.06 -17.93
N ALA A 14 1.90 -4.36 -19.01
CA ALA A 14 3.35 -4.13 -19.08
C ALA A 14 3.74 -2.65 -19.21
N THR A 15 2.88 -1.83 -19.84
CA THR A 15 3.17 -0.40 -20.06
C THR A 15 3.03 0.39 -18.77
N TRP A 16 1.93 0.23 -18.03
CA TRP A 16 1.75 1.01 -16.79
C TRP A 16 2.81 0.67 -15.74
N ARG A 17 3.19 -0.60 -15.56
CA ARG A 17 4.22 -0.96 -14.57
C ARG A 17 5.56 -0.30 -14.89
N SER A 18 5.95 -0.31 -16.15
CA SER A 18 7.22 0.30 -16.60
C SER A 18 7.23 1.81 -16.35
N GLU A 19 6.11 2.49 -16.62
CA GLU A 19 5.95 3.92 -16.36
C GLU A 19 5.96 4.26 -14.86
N LEU A 20 5.15 3.54 -14.06
CA LEU A 20 5.03 3.81 -12.62
C LEU A 20 6.29 3.43 -11.83
N ARG A 21 7.14 2.54 -12.36
CA ARG A 21 8.43 2.20 -11.75
C ARG A 21 9.41 3.38 -11.71
N LEU A 22 9.25 4.35 -12.60
CA LEU A 22 10.10 5.54 -12.67
C LEU A 22 9.73 6.62 -11.65
N VAL A 23 8.60 6.46 -10.95
CA VAL A 23 8.09 7.42 -9.98
C VAL A 23 8.20 6.85 -8.58
N ASP A 24 8.78 7.61 -7.66
CA ASP A 24 8.85 7.25 -6.24
C ASP A 24 7.75 7.93 -5.44
N VAL A 25 7.22 7.19 -4.46
CA VAL A 25 6.28 7.67 -3.45
C VAL A 25 6.73 7.26 -2.05
N TRP A 26 6.24 7.99 -1.06
CA TRP A 26 6.40 7.62 0.34
C TRP A 26 5.13 6.93 0.85
N TYR A 27 5.21 5.62 1.10
CA TYR A 27 4.16 4.86 1.78
C TYR A 27 4.31 5.04 3.29
N ALA A 28 3.31 5.64 3.94
CA ALA A 28 3.36 5.95 5.35
C ALA A 28 2.48 4.98 6.16
N SER A 29 3.05 4.34 7.18
CA SER A 29 2.36 3.37 8.04
C SER A 29 2.37 3.79 9.50
N TYR A 30 1.23 3.60 10.16
CA TYR A 30 1.01 3.76 11.60
C TYR A 30 0.58 2.44 12.28
N GLY A 31 0.69 1.31 11.58
CA GLY A 31 0.25 -0.01 12.05
C GLY A 31 1.34 -1.07 11.92
N SER A 32 0.95 -2.32 11.69
CA SER A 32 1.90 -3.45 11.67
C SER A 32 3.03 -3.31 10.63
N ASN A 33 2.81 -2.54 9.56
CA ASN A 33 3.84 -2.31 8.54
C ASN A 33 4.95 -1.36 9.01
N MET A 34 4.83 -0.72 10.18
CA MET A 34 5.96 -0.04 10.83
C MET A 34 7.11 -0.99 11.14
N TRP A 35 6.83 -2.29 11.31
CA TRP A 35 7.85 -3.32 11.43
C TRP A 35 8.31 -3.78 10.04
N LYS A 36 9.57 -3.45 9.69
CA LYS A 36 10.12 -3.69 8.35
C LYS A 36 9.95 -5.12 7.82
N PRO A 37 10.20 -6.20 8.59
CA PRO A 37 9.93 -7.57 8.13
C PRO A 37 8.47 -7.79 7.71
N ARG A 38 7.50 -7.24 8.45
CA ARG A 38 6.08 -7.33 8.07
C ARG A 38 5.80 -6.55 6.78
N PHE A 39 6.36 -5.36 6.60
CA PHE A 39 6.21 -4.61 5.37
C PHE A 39 6.85 -5.32 4.17
N LEU A 40 8.04 -5.91 4.36
CA LEU A 40 8.72 -6.68 3.32
C LEU A 40 7.92 -7.89 2.84
N CYS A 41 6.97 -8.43 3.61
CA CYS A 41 6.05 -9.44 3.09
C CYS A 41 5.24 -8.92 1.88
N TYR A 42 4.82 -7.65 1.86
CA TYR A 42 4.12 -7.09 0.69
C TYR A 42 5.03 -6.93 -0.52
N ILE A 43 6.33 -6.70 -0.30
CA ILE A 43 7.31 -6.47 -1.35
C ILE A 43 7.87 -7.79 -1.88
N GLN A 44 8.43 -8.61 -1.00
CA GLN A 44 9.18 -9.83 -1.35
C GLN A 44 8.29 -11.08 -1.38
N GLY A 45 7.11 -11.01 -0.73
CA GLY A 45 6.22 -12.14 -0.49
C GLY A 45 6.47 -12.81 0.86
N GLY A 46 5.61 -13.78 1.20
CA GLY A 46 5.75 -14.58 2.41
C GLY A 46 4.91 -14.07 3.58
N LYS A 47 5.27 -14.49 4.79
CA LYS A 47 4.56 -14.13 6.04
C LYS A 47 5.52 -14.06 7.21
N VAL A 48 5.18 -13.24 8.20
CA VAL A 48 5.79 -13.28 9.53
C VAL A 48 4.95 -14.12 10.49
N GLU A 49 5.49 -14.41 11.67
CA GLU A 49 4.77 -15.10 12.74
C GLU A 49 3.47 -14.35 13.10
N GLY A 50 2.41 -15.10 13.42
CA GLY A 50 1.08 -14.56 13.73
C GLY A 50 0.21 -14.23 12.51
N MET A 51 0.80 -14.06 11.31
CA MET A 51 0.00 -13.86 10.10
C MET A 51 -0.74 -15.12 9.66
N GLN A 52 -2.03 -14.97 9.38
CA GLN A 52 -2.91 -16.08 8.96
C GLN A 52 -2.75 -16.44 7.48
N LYS A 53 -2.32 -15.48 6.64
CA LYS A 53 -2.14 -15.67 5.19
C LYS A 53 -0.83 -15.04 4.72
N ALA A 54 -0.16 -15.69 3.78
CA ALA A 54 1.02 -15.13 3.11
C ALA A 54 0.64 -14.05 2.09
N CYS A 55 1.48 -13.03 2.02
CA CYS A 55 1.49 -12.04 0.95
C CYS A 55 2.08 -12.66 -0.33
N SER A 56 1.51 -12.30 -1.49
CA SER A 56 2.03 -12.72 -2.79
C SER A 56 3.39 -12.08 -3.10
N GLY A 57 3.63 -10.89 -2.55
CA GLY A 57 4.74 -10.03 -2.93
C GLY A 57 4.38 -9.14 -4.12
N SER A 58 5.25 -8.17 -4.36
CA SER A 58 5.19 -7.26 -5.50
C SER A 58 5.92 -7.88 -6.70
N MET A 59 5.66 -7.35 -7.89
CA MET A 59 6.38 -7.70 -9.11
C MET A 59 7.82 -7.19 -9.03
N ASP A 60 8.04 -5.94 -8.62
CA ASP A 60 9.36 -5.46 -8.20
C ASP A 60 9.60 -5.78 -6.71
N LYS A 61 10.46 -6.78 -6.45
CA LYS A 61 10.80 -7.24 -5.09
C LYS A 61 11.96 -6.50 -4.44
N ASN A 62 12.49 -5.44 -5.07
CA ASN A 62 13.56 -4.66 -4.48
C ASN A 62 13.11 -4.02 -3.16
N PRO A 63 13.97 -4.00 -2.11
CA PRO A 63 13.59 -3.39 -0.84
C PRO A 63 13.35 -1.88 -1.00
N PRO A 64 12.66 -1.25 -0.02
CA PRO A 64 12.45 0.19 -0.04
C PRO A 64 13.77 0.96 -0.17
N LYS A 65 13.75 1.98 -1.01
CA LYS A 65 14.91 2.83 -1.32
C LYS A 65 15.33 3.70 -0.15
N ASP A 66 14.44 3.92 0.81
CA ASP A 66 14.70 4.71 2.01
C ASP A 66 13.63 4.45 3.09
N VAL A 67 13.93 4.82 4.34
CA VAL A 67 13.02 4.71 5.50
C VAL A 67 13.12 5.98 6.35
N LEU A 68 11.97 6.58 6.66
CA LEU A 68 11.88 7.79 7.49
C LEU A 68 10.86 7.59 8.61
N TRP A 69 11.19 8.04 9.81
CA TRP A 69 10.25 8.08 10.93
C TRP A 69 9.72 9.49 11.14
N LYS A 70 8.42 9.59 11.44
CA LYS A 70 7.76 10.84 11.76
C LYS A 70 6.80 10.69 12.91
N ASP A 71 6.62 11.80 13.60
CA ASP A 71 5.56 11.96 14.58
C ASP A 71 4.48 12.84 13.99
N ILE A 72 3.22 12.46 14.20
CA ILE A 72 2.06 13.22 13.73
C ILE A 72 1.07 13.48 14.86
N PRO A 73 0.43 14.66 14.90
CA PRO A 73 -0.50 15.05 15.95
C PRO A 73 -1.89 14.46 15.72
N HIS A 74 -2.01 13.13 15.79
CA HIS A 74 -3.26 12.41 15.58
C HIS A 74 -3.43 11.31 16.61
N ARG A 75 -4.69 11.02 16.95
CA ARG A 75 -5.03 9.89 17.83
C ARG A 75 -4.80 8.57 17.13
N LEU A 76 -4.05 7.67 17.76
CA LEU A 76 -4.04 6.25 17.39
C LEU A 76 -4.99 5.49 18.32
N PHE A 77 -5.81 4.59 17.76
CA PHE A 77 -6.66 3.69 18.54
C PHE A 77 -6.77 2.34 17.85
N PHE A 78 -7.19 1.31 18.60
CA PHE A 78 -7.37 -0.04 18.07
C PHE A 78 -8.85 -0.38 18.04
N GLY A 79 -9.29 -1.04 16.96
CA GLY A 79 -10.68 -1.42 16.78
C GLY A 79 -10.85 -2.76 16.07
N GLY A 80 -12.01 -3.37 16.27
CA GLY A 80 -12.32 -4.73 15.81
C GLY A 80 -11.90 -5.80 16.82
N ASP A 81 -12.53 -6.96 16.71
CA ASP A 81 -12.29 -8.14 17.54
C ASP A 81 -11.55 -9.25 16.77
N ARG A 82 -11.51 -9.16 15.44
CA ARG A 82 -10.85 -10.12 14.56
C ARG A 82 -10.45 -9.51 13.24
N THR A 83 -9.34 -9.98 12.68
CA THR A 83 -8.94 -9.69 11.29
C THR A 83 -8.53 -10.93 10.53
N LEU A 84 -8.64 -10.87 9.20
CA LEU A 84 -8.16 -11.96 8.33
C LEU A 84 -6.64 -12.08 8.33
N THR A 85 -5.90 -11.02 8.63
CA THR A 85 -4.44 -11.04 8.62
C THR A 85 -3.87 -11.54 9.93
N TRP A 86 -4.42 -11.14 11.07
CA TRP A 86 -3.85 -11.39 12.40
C TRP A 86 -4.69 -12.33 13.29
N GLY A 87 -5.88 -12.74 12.85
CA GLY A 87 -6.76 -13.58 13.66
C GLY A 87 -7.46 -12.76 14.75
N PRO A 88 -7.65 -13.30 15.97
CA PRO A 88 -8.27 -12.57 17.08
C PRO A 88 -7.50 -11.29 17.44
N GLY A 89 -8.24 -10.22 17.68
CA GLY A 89 -7.72 -8.88 18.00
C GLY A 89 -8.01 -7.83 16.93
N GLY A 90 -7.93 -6.57 17.35
CA GLY A 90 -8.17 -5.40 16.51
C GLY A 90 -6.93 -4.94 15.74
N VAL A 91 -7.13 -3.96 14.87
CA VAL A 91 -6.06 -3.27 14.12
C VAL A 91 -6.00 -1.79 14.47
N ALA A 92 -4.85 -1.19 14.22
CA ALA A 92 -4.62 0.24 14.42
C ALA A 92 -5.42 1.09 13.42
N PHE A 93 -6.05 2.13 13.94
CA PHE A 93 -6.71 3.20 13.21
C PHE A 93 -6.13 4.54 13.66
N LEU A 94 -6.06 5.47 12.72
CA LEU A 94 -5.66 6.83 12.98
C LEU A 94 -6.88 7.73 12.85
N HIS A 95 -7.13 8.56 13.87
CA HIS A 95 -8.21 9.54 13.79
C HIS A 95 -7.86 10.62 12.76
N PRO A 96 -8.75 10.94 11.80
CA PRO A 96 -8.43 11.83 10.69
C PRO A 96 -8.23 13.28 11.13
N GLU A 97 -8.86 13.70 12.23
CA GLU A 97 -8.68 15.05 12.77
C GLU A 97 -7.36 15.17 13.54
N VAL A 98 -6.70 16.31 13.35
CA VAL A 98 -5.50 16.68 14.10
C VAL A 98 -5.86 16.93 15.55
N ASN A 99 -5.10 16.33 16.45
CA ASN A 99 -5.11 16.61 17.87
C ASN A 99 -3.68 16.85 18.35
N THR A 100 -3.35 18.10 18.67
CA THR A 100 -2.00 18.52 19.10
C THR A 100 -1.61 18.01 20.48
N GLN A 101 -2.56 17.49 21.25
CA GLN A 101 -2.32 16.86 22.55
C GLN A 101 -1.98 15.36 22.44
N GLU A 102 -2.18 14.78 21.25
CA GLU A 102 -1.90 13.39 20.99
C GLU A 102 -0.77 13.25 19.96
N LYS A 103 -0.16 12.06 19.95
CA LYS A 103 1.01 11.78 19.13
C LYS A 103 0.94 10.34 18.63
N ALA A 104 0.95 10.18 17.32
CA ALA A 104 1.12 8.88 16.67
C ALA A 104 2.47 8.84 15.96
N HIS A 105 3.13 7.68 16.04
CA HIS A 105 4.37 7.41 15.31
C HIS A 105 4.04 6.83 13.94
N MET A 106 4.78 7.25 12.94
CA MET A 106 4.70 6.73 11.59
C MET A 106 6.08 6.30 11.10
N CYS A 107 6.09 5.18 10.39
CA CYS A 107 7.22 4.73 9.59
C CYS A 107 6.86 4.88 8.11
N MET A 108 7.71 5.58 7.37
CA MET A 108 7.52 5.87 5.96
C MET A 108 8.58 5.12 5.14
N TYR A 109 8.17 4.46 4.07
CA TYR A 109 9.05 3.74 3.15
C TYR A 109 9.01 4.40 1.78
N ARG A 110 10.18 4.72 1.22
CA ARG A 110 10.26 5.19 -0.17
C ARG A 110 10.27 3.98 -1.10
N ILE A 111 9.22 3.85 -1.90
CA ILE A 111 8.99 2.76 -2.86
C ILE A 111 8.59 3.33 -4.20
N THR A 112 8.62 2.52 -5.26
CA THR A 112 8.09 2.94 -6.55
C THR A 112 6.56 3.02 -6.51
N LEU A 113 5.97 3.79 -7.42
CA LEU A 113 4.52 3.89 -7.56
C LEU A 113 3.91 2.57 -8.06
N GLU A 114 4.70 1.76 -8.77
CA GLU A 114 4.34 0.39 -9.15
C GLU A 114 4.23 -0.52 -7.91
N GLN A 115 5.26 -0.55 -7.04
CA GLN A 115 5.22 -1.28 -5.77
C GLN A 115 4.06 -0.80 -4.87
N PHE A 116 3.77 0.49 -4.86
CA PHE A 116 2.63 1.04 -4.11
C PHE A 116 1.30 0.44 -4.58
N ASN A 117 1.10 0.25 -5.89
CA ASN A 117 -0.09 -0.42 -6.40
C ASN A 117 -0.16 -1.89 -5.98
N ASP A 118 0.96 -2.62 -5.97
CA ASP A 118 1.00 -4.00 -5.48
C ASP A 118 0.69 -4.12 -3.99
N VAL A 119 1.12 -3.15 -3.18
CA VAL A 119 0.71 -3.05 -1.77
C VAL A 119 -0.81 -2.82 -1.68
N LEU A 120 -1.36 -1.89 -2.46
CA LEU A 120 -2.80 -1.60 -2.49
C LEU A 120 -3.63 -2.81 -2.92
N PHE A 121 -3.20 -3.54 -3.95
CA PHE A 121 -3.86 -4.76 -4.39
C PHE A 121 -3.91 -5.78 -3.26
N GLN A 122 -2.77 -6.05 -2.61
CA GLN A 122 -2.72 -7.04 -1.54
C GLN A 122 -3.51 -6.62 -0.29
N GLU A 123 -3.50 -5.33 0.09
CA GLU A 123 -4.32 -4.81 1.19
C GLU A 123 -5.83 -4.95 0.90
N ASN A 124 -6.23 -4.82 -0.37
CA ASN A 124 -7.61 -4.98 -0.84
C ASN A 124 -7.92 -6.39 -1.35
N ARG A 125 -7.04 -7.38 -1.13
CA ARG A 125 -7.21 -8.79 -1.52
C ARG A 125 -7.39 -9.01 -3.03
N LEU A 126 -6.84 -8.11 -3.83
CA LEU A 126 -6.78 -8.20 -5.29
C LEU A 126 -5.47 -8.88 -5.73
N SER A 127 -5.44 -9.36 -6.97
CA SER A 127 -4.23 -9.91 -7.58
C SER A 127 -3.29 -8.78 -8.02
N CYS A 128 -1.98 -8.98 -7.83
CA CYS A 128 -0.95 -8.10 -8.39
C CYS A 128 -0.86 -8.23 -9.92
N ASP A 129 -1.52 -9.22 -10.56
CA ASP A 129 -1.58 -9.38 -12.03
C ASP A 129 -2.60 -8.45 -12.71
N ALA A 130 -3.07 -7.41 -12.01
CA ALA A 130 -4.05 -6.47 -12.53
C ALA A 130 -3.61 -5.81 -13.85
N GLY A 131 -4.55 -5.65 -14.78
CA GLY A 131 -4.35 -5.02 -16.08
C GLY A 131 -4.14 -3.50 -16.02
N SER A 132 -4.51 -2.86 -14.91
CA SER A 132 -4.41 -1.41 -14.69
C SER A 132 -4.06 -1.10 -13.22
N PRO A 133 -3.43 0.06 -12.94
CA PRO A 133 -3.16 0.49 -11.58
C PRO A 133 -4.43 0.99 -10.88
N VAL A 134 -4.53 0.79 -9.56
CA VAL A 134 -5.53 1.47 -8.71
C VAL A 134 -5.25 2.97 -8.65
N PHE A 135 -3.97 3.32 -8.56
CA PHE A 135 -3.50 4.68 -8.39
C PHE A 135 -2.37 4.98 -9.38
N GLY A 136 -2.72 5.62 -10.50
CA GLY A 136 -1.80 5.96 -11.59
C GLY A 136 -1.37 7.43 -11.62
N LEU A 137 -0.60 7.80 -12.67
CA LEU A 137 -0.06 9.16 -12.83
C LEU A 137 -1.12 10.26 -12.85
N GLY A 138 -2.27 10.02 -13.49
CA GLY A 138 -3.36 11.02 -13.52
C GLY A 138 -3.87 11.38 -12.12
N ALA A 139 -4.02 10.39 -11.24
CA ALA A 139 -4.42 10.61 -9.85
C ALA A 139 -3.32 11.32 -9.05
N LEU A 140 -2.06 10.97 -9.30
CA LEU A 140 -0.91 11.63 -8.67
C LEU A 140 -0.81 13.11 -9.06
N GLU A 141 -0.97 13.45 -10.34
CA GLU A 141 -0.95 14.83 -10.81
C GLU A 141 -2.14 15.64 -10.25
N ALA A 142 -3.32 15.01 -10.13
CA ALA A 142 -4.45 15.63 -9.47
C ALA A 142 -4.14 15.98 -7.99
N ILE A 143 -3.44 15.12 -7.24
CA ILE A 143 -3.03 15.41 -5.86
C ILE A 143 -1.99 16.53 -5.81
N LYS A 144 -1.01 16.56 -6.71
CA LYS A 144 -0.02 17.65 -6.75
C LYS A 144 -0.70 19.01 -6.91
N SER A 145 -1.77 19.08 -7.72
CA SER A 145 -2.54 20.31 -7.91
C SER A 145 -3.40 20.70 -6.70
N ARG A 146 -3.91 19.71 -5.94
CA ARG A 146 -4.88 19.92 -4.83
C ARG A 146 -4.28 19.80 -3.42
N ARG A 147 -2.99 19.48 -3.31
CA ARG A 147 -2.24 19.12 -2.07
C ARG A 147 -2.72 17.85 -1.35
N SER A 148 -4.01 17.53 -1.41
CA SER A 148 -4.58 16.27 -0.95
C SER A 148 -5.83 15.92 -1.77
N ILE A 149 -6.17 14.64 -1.79
CA ILE A 149 -7.49 14.15 -2.19
C ILE A 149 -7.94 13.27 -1.04
N SER A 150 -9.16 13.44 -0.54
CA SER A 150 -9.78 12.39 0.27
C SER A 150 -10.00 11.21 -0.65
N PRO A 151 -9.30 10.07 -0.47
CA PRO A 151 -9.73 8.88 -1.15
C PRO A 151 -11.14 8.60 -0.62
N GLU A 152 -12.14 8.55 -1.50
CA GLU A 152 -13.32 7.74 -1.24
C GLU A 152 -12.77 6.40 -0.73
N GLY A 153 -13.09 6.04 0.51
CA GLY A 153 -12.38 4.98 1.21
C GLY A 153 -12.39 3.72 0.37
N ILE A 154 -11.29 3.42 -0.32
CA ILE A 154 -11.10 2.13 -0.98
C ILE A 154 -10.75 1.18 0.16
N LYS A 155 -11.83 0.73 0.81
CA LYS A 155 -11.84 -0.42 1.68
C LYS A 155 -13.04 -1.23 1.21
N VAL A 156 -12.83 -1.95 0.10
CA VAL A 156 -13.80 -2.94 -0.41
C VAL A 156 -13.79 -4.16 0.51
#